data_AF-A0A2J4Z7D2-F1
#
_entry.id   AF-A0A2J4Z7D2-F1
#
_cell.length_a   1.000
_cell.length_b   1.000
_cell.length_c   1.000
_cell.angle_alpha   90.00
_cell.angle_beta   90.00
_cell.angle_gamma   90.00
#
_symmetry.space_group_name_H-M   'P 1'
#
loop_
_entity.id
_entity.type
_entity.pdbx_description
1 polymer ?
#
loop_
_entity_poly.entity_id
_entity_poly.type
_entity_poly.pdbx_seq_one_letter_code
_entity_poly.pdbx_strand_id
1 'polypeptide(L)'
;NHFWNNWQLMTTAMTAQGNDDLKDTTSTTGSYALRSDNTAKNGYYAMLAYHDKQRFYGLAPGVSESALQYGGGLGAEARQPGSDGDLTENAKSLRFASYGILPLGKNWQLAPSVIAQHSEDRYRDGDRYDWATFNLRVSQGITRNFALLYEASWQYMDLNPNGRTYRYDSGVHQYQAVSGDFYKLTFAPTFKVGDVLDIKARPEIRFFVTWMNWDKDLDRYAINDDFGSKGFTAGGNWNFGVQTEIWF
;
A
#
# COMPACT_ATOMS: atom_id res chain seq x y z
N ASN A 1 11.33 16.60 -12.67
CA ASN A 1 11.48 15.13 -12.82
C ASN A 1 12.63 14.89 -13.77
N HIS A 2 13.68 14.20 -13.33
CA HIS A 2 14.96 14.06 -14.04
C HIS A 2 15.38 12.60 -14.07
N PHE A 3 15.92 12.15 -15.20
CA PHE A 3 16.39 10.78 -15.40
C PHE A 3 17.87 10.79 -15.78
N TRP A 4 18.63 9.87 -15.20
CA TRP A 4 20.04 9.64 -15.51
C TRP A 4 20.35 8.15 -15.48
N ASN A 5 20.53 7.53 -16.65
CA ASN A 5 20.65 6.07 -16.78
C ASN A 5 19.46 5.37 -16.07
N ASN A 6 19.77 4.52 -15.09
CA ASN A 6 18.80 3.79 -14.27
C ASN A 6 18.22 4.64 -13.13
N TRP A 7 18.72 5.86 -12.89
CA TRP A 7 18.27 6.72 -11.80
C TRP A 7 17.15 7.66 -12.24
N GLN A 8 16.18 7.87 -11.37
CA GLN A 8 15.14 8.88 -11.47
C GLN A 8 15.13 9.75 -10.20
N LEU A 9 15.18 11.06 -10.38
CA LEU A 9 14.96 12.05 -9.33
C LEU A 9 13.70 12.87 -9.64
N MET A 10 12.69 12.77 -8.79
CA MET A 10 11.51 13.60 -8.84
C MET A 10 11.50 14.54 -7.64
N THR A 11 11.20 15.82 -7.88
CA THR A 11 10.94 16.80 -6.84
C THR A 11 9.66 17.54 -7.18
N THR A 12 8.89 17.90 -6.16
CA THR A 12 7.61 18.60 -6.31
C THR A 12 7.43 19.54 -5.14
N ALA A 13 7.00 20.76 -5.41
CA ALA A 13 6.52 21.72 -4.42
C ALA A 13 5.05 21.98 -4.72
N MET A 14 4.25 22.18 -3.67
CA MET A 14 2.81 22.35 -3.79
C MET A 14 2.30 23.36 -2.79
N THR A 15 1.21 24.03 -3.16
CA THR A 15 0.49 24.99 -2.32
C THR A 15 -1.01 24.85 -2.57
N ALA A 16 -1.80 24.90 -1.51
CA ALA A 16 -3.26 24.87 -1.55
C ALA A 16 -3.79 26.03 -0.70
N GLN A 17 -4.06 27.16 -1.35
CA GLN A 17 -4.50 28.36 -0.67
C GLN A 17 -5.84 28.14 0.06
N GLY A 18 -5.89 28.47 1.35
CA GLY A 18 -7.09 28.35 2.18
C GLY A 18 -7.32 26.95 2.74
N ASN A 19 -6.42 25.98 2.52
CA ASN A 19 -6.56 24.64 3.11
C ASN A 19 -6.51 24.70 4.66
N ASP A 20 -5.71 25.60 5.20
CA ASP A 20 -5.54 25.93 6.62
C ASP A 20 -6.77 26.60 7.27
N ASP A 21 -7.69 27.13 6.47
CA ASP A 21 -8.93 27.75 6.95
C ASP A 21 -10.08 26.72 7.06
N LEU A 22 -9.91 25.50 6.56
CA LEU A 22 -10.92 24.43 6.57
C LEU A 22 -10.96 23.69 7.93
N LYS A 23 -11.41 24.41 8.96
CA LYS A 23 -11.48 23.94 10.35
C LYS A 23 -12.71 23.07 10.65
N ASP A 24 -13.72 23.09 9.78
CA ASP A 24 -15.00 22.39 10.01
C ASP A 24 -15.38 21.36 8.92
N THR A 25 -15.11 20.08 9.23
CA THR A 25 -16.07 18.96 9.16
C THR A 25 -16.29 18.08 7.92
N THR A 26 -15.25 17.66 7.18
CA THR A 26 -15.14 16.27 6.66
C THR A 26 -13.75 16.08 6.07
N SER A 27 -13.18 14.88 6.20
CA SER A 27 -11.92 14.55 5.52
C SER A 27 -12.02 14.80 4.01
N THR A 28 -10.95 15.35 3.43
CA THR A 28 -10.83 15.49 1.97
C THR A 28 -10.60 14.16 1.25
N THR A 29 -10.30 13.10 1.99
CA THR A 29 -10.00 11.76 1.44
C THR A 29 -11.25 10.85 1.35
N GLY A 30 -12.45 11.37 1.64
CA GLY A 30 -13.67 10.57 1.71
C GLY A 30 -13.74 9.67 2.95
N SER A 31 -12.81 9.83 3.90
CA SER A 31 -12.81 9.13 5.18
C SER A 31 -13.83 9.71 6.16
N TYR A 32 -14.33 8.86 7.07
CA TYR A 32 -15.06 9.27 8.26
C TYR A 32 -14.23 10.14 9.22
N ALA A 33 -12.91 10.25 9.00
CA ALA A 33 -12.00 11.05 9.81
C ALA A 33 -12.36 12.55 9.84
N LEU A 34 -12.04 13.18 10.97
CA LEU A 34 -12.11 14.62 11.15
C LEU A 34 -10.73 15.25 10.95
N ARG A 35 -10.72 16.43 10.33
CA ARG A 35 -9.52 17.21 10.02
C ARG A 35 -8.85 17.72 11.29
N SER A 36 -7.55 18.03 11.17
CA SER A 36 -6.82 18.79 12.18
C SER A 36 -7.13 20.27 12.09
N ASP A 37 -6.90 21.00 13.18
CA ASP A 37 -6.96 22.47 13.17
C ASP A 37 -5.69 23.10 12.58
N ASN A 38 -4.69 22.25 12.27
CA ASN A 38 -3.37 22.62 11.78
C ASN A 38 -3.04 22.00 10.41
N THR A 39 -3.96 22.05 9.45
CA THR A 39 -3.72 21.47 8.11
C THR A 39 -2.77 22.31 7.27
N ALA A 40 -1.88 21.64 6.53
CA ALA A 40 -0.82 22.28 5.75
C ALA A 40 -1.37 23.11 4.58
N LYS A 41 -0.84 24.31 4.39
CA LYS A 41 -1.02 25.09 3.17
C LYS A 41 -0.02 24.73 2.07
N ASN A 42 1.18 24.30 2.46
CA ASN A 42 2.29 24.04 1.54
C ASN A 42 2.81 22.63 1.75
N GLY A 43 3.52 22.12 0.75
CA GLY A 43 4.21 20.85 0.86
C GLY A 43 5.36 20.73 -0.11
N TYR A 44 6.23 19.79 0.18
CA TYR A 44 7.30 19.39 -0.70
C TYR A 44 7.42 17.88 -0.73
N TYR A 45 7.90 17.36 -1.83
CA TYR A 45 8.07 15.94 -2.05
C TYR A 45 9.31 15.69 -2.90
N ALA A 46 10.04 14.64 -2.57
CA ALA A 46 11.17 14.14 -3.33
C ALA A 46 11.11 12.62 -3.45
N MET A 47 11.54 12.09 -4.59
CA MET A 47 11.73 10.66 -4.81
C MET A 47 13.02 10.42 -5.54
N LEU A 48 13.80 9.47 -5.03
CA LEU A 48 14.93 8.86 -5.72
C LEU A 48 14.56 7.42 -6.05
N ALA A 49 14.52 7.08 -7.33
CA ALA A 49 14.27 5.73 -7.78
C ALA A 49 15.41 5.18 -8.63
N TYR A 50 15.56 3.87 -8.60
CA TYR A 50 16.49 3.10 -9.41
C TYR A 50 15.71 2.02 -10.16
N HIS A 51 15.86 1.98 -11.48
CA HIS A 51 15.18 1.04 -12.37
C HIS A 51 16.21 0.18 -13.09
N ASP A 52 16.24 -1.11 -12.77
CA ASP A 52 17.01 -2.10 -13.52
C ASP A 52 16.05 -2.97 -14.35
N LYS A 53 16.06 -2.74 -15.66
CA LYS A 53 15.20 -3.46 -16.61
C LYS A 53 15.81 -4.76 -17.12
N GLN A 54 17.00 -5.15 -16.64
CA GLN A 54 17.73 -6.31 -17.16
C GLN A 54 18.22 -7.27 -16.05
N ARG A 55 18.35 -6.78 -14.81
CA ARG A 55 18.77 -7.58 -13.66
C ARG A 55 17.77 -7.50 -12.52
N PHE A 56 17.56 -8.63 -11.88
CA PHE A 56 16.92 -8.74 -10.58
C PHE A 56 17.94 -8.38 -9.49
N TYR A 57 17.92 -7.13 -9.03
CA TYR A 57 18.82 -6.56 -8.00
C TYR A 57 20.32 -6.81 -8.28
N GLY A 58 20.72 -6.83 -9.56
CA GLY A 58 22.09 -7.12 -9.98
C GLY A 58 22.51 -8.60 -9.88
N LEU A 59 21.68 -9.48 -9.30
CA LEU A 59 22.05 -10.87 -8.98
C LEU A 59 21.84 -11.84 -10.14
N ALA A 60 20.72 -11.70 -10.86
CA ALA A 60 20.31 -12.62 -11.92
C ALA A 60 19.60 -11.87 -13.07
N PRO A 61 19.44 -12.48 -14.27
CA PRO A 61 18.55 -11.93 -15.30
C PRO A 61 17.13 -11.76 -14.76
N GLY A 62 16.51 -10.61 -15.02
CA GLY A 62 15.18 -10.26 -14.50
C GLY A 62 14.97 -8.75 -14.54
N VAL A 63 14.10 -8.23 -13.69
CA VAL A 63 13.96 -6.77 -13.48
C VAL A 63 13.85 -6.45 -12.00
N SER A 64 14.22 -5.23 -11.62
CA SER A 64 13.97 -4.69 -10.29
C SER A 64 13.83 -3.19 -10.33
N GLU A 65 12.96 -2.66 -9.48
CA GLU A 65 12.77 -1.23 -9.29
C GLU A 65 12.71 -0.94 -7.79
N SER A 66 13.36 0.14 -7.36
CA SER A 66 13.34 0.60 -5.97
C SER A 66 13.16 2.10 -5.95
N ALA A 67 12.35 2.61 -5.02
CA ALA A 67 12.10 4.02 -4.83
C ALA A 67 12.13 4.36 -3.34
N LEU A 68 12.86 5.42 -3.01
CA LEU A 68 12.82 6.10 -1.72
C LEU A 68 12.10 7.43 -1.92
N GLN A 69 11.05 7.66 -1.14
CA GLN A 69 10.16 8.79 -1.27
C GLN A 69 10.10 9.52 0.07
N TYR A 70 10.25 10.83 0.06
CA TYR A 70 10.17 11.68 1.25
C TYR A 70 9.29 12.88 0.97
N GLY A 71 8.45 13.26 1.92
CA GLY A 71 7.62 14.44 1.79
C GLY A 71 7.25 15.09 3.11
N GLY A 72 6.97 16.38 3.04
CA GLY A 72 6.56 17.21 4.17
C GLY A 72 5.34 18.07 3.84
N GLY A 73 4.53 18.38 4.86
CA GLY A 73 3.25 19.09 4.70
C GLY A 73 2.33 18.34 3.74
N LEU A 74 1.75 19.04 2.75
CA LEU A 74 0.91 18.42 1.70
C LEU A 74 1.63 17.34 0.86
N GLY A 75 2.97 17.30 0.90
CA GLY A 75 3.76 16.28 0.22
C GLY A 75 3.95 14.99 1.03
N ALA A 76 3.53 14.95 2.31
CA ALA A 76 3.68 13.78 3.17
C ALA A 76 2.78 12.59 2.78
N GLU A 77 1.83 12.77 1.85
CA GLU A 77 1.23 11.66 1.11
C GLU A 77 2.18 11.19 0.00
N ALA A 78 3.17 10.39 0.39
CA ALA A 78 4.30 10.05 -0.46
C ALA A 78 3.92 9.18 -1.67
N ARG A 79 2.84 8.39 -1.63
CA ARG A 79 2.39 7.60 -2.79
C ARG A 79 1.75 8.51 -3.85
N GLN A 80 0.97 9.49 -3.41
CA GLN A 80 0.26 10.41 -4.30
C GLN A 80 0.34 11.86 -3.80
N PRO A 81 1.49 12.54 -4.02
CA PRO A 81 1.76 13.85 -3.44
C PRO A 81 0.68 14.88 -3.83
N GLY A 82 0.14 15.59 -2.83
CA GLY A 82 -0.92 16.59 -3.01
C GLY A 82 -2.35 16.04 -3.09
N SER A 83 -2.57 14.75 -2.83
CA SER A 83 -3.92 14.16 -2.81
C SER A 83 -4.60 14.14 -1.44
N ASP A 84 -3.86 14.39 -0.36
CA ASP A 84 -4.37 14.39 1.00
C ASP A 84 -4.30 15.82 1.57
N GLY A 85 -5.47 16.47 1.66
CA GLY A 85 -5.60 17.82 2.20
C GLY A 85 -5.68 17.87 3.72
N ASP A 86 -5.70 16.73 4.40
CA ASP A 86 -5.84 16.65 5.87
C ASP A 86 -4.48 16.60 6.59
N LEU A 87 -3.38 16.53 5.83
CA LEU A 87 -2.02 16.50 6.35
C LEU A 87 -1.71 17.76 7.16
N THR A 88 -1.06 17.62 8.32
CA THR A 88 -0.67 18.78 9.11
C THR A 88 0.50 19.54 8.49
N GLU A 89 0.72 20.79 8.90
CA GLU A 89 1.90 21.55 8.48
C GLU A 89 3.24 20.86 8.83
N ASN A 90 3.25 20.07 9.90
CA ASN A 90 4.42 19.36 10.41
C ASN A 90 4.55 17.93 9.88
N ALA A 91 3.53 17.45 9.16
CA ALA A 91 3.48 16.09 8.64
C ALA A 91 4.73 15.75 7.85
N LYS A 92 5.35 14.62 8.17
CA LYS A 92 6.45 14.05 7.40
C LYS A 92 6.19 12.59 7.10
N SER A 93 6.68 12.14 5.96
CA SER A 93 6.67 10.74 5.61
C SER A 93 7.93 10.32 4.87
N LEU A 94 8.47 9.17 5.25
CA LEU A 94 9.47 8.43 4.50
C LEU A 94 8.84 7.11 4.05
N ARG A 95 8.85 6.85 2.75
CA ARG A 95 8.30 5.64 2.14
C ARG A 95 9.35 4.98 1.26
N PHE A 96 9.53 3.67 1.45
CA PHE A 96 10.35 2.84 0.59
C PHE A 96 9.44 1.85 -0.14
N ALA A 97 9.63 1.71 -1.45
CA ALA A 97 8.96 0.71 -2.25
C ALA A 97 9.98 0.02 -3.14
N SER A 98 9.95 -1.30 -3.19
CA SER A 98 10.82 -2.08 -4.05
C SER A 98 10.11 -3.32 -4.54
N TYR A 99 10.29 -3.65 -5.82
CA TYR A 99 9.79 -4.89 -6.39
C TYR A 99 10.76 -5.41 -7.45
N GLY A 100 10.71 -6.70 -7.71
CA GLY A 100 11.43 -7.29 -8.83
C GLY A 100 10.68 -8.45 -9.42
N ILE A 101 11.10 -8.87 -10.62
CA ILE A 101 10.58 -10.07 -11.28
C ILE A 101 11.76 -10.91 -11.72
N LEU A 102 11.75 -12.16 -11.28
CA LEU A 102 12.80 -13.15 -11.48
C LEU A 102 12.22 -14.40 -12.14
N PRO A 103 12.54 -14.66 -13.41
CA PRO A 103 12.30 -15.97 -14.02
C PRO A 103 13.15 -17.04 -13.33
N LEU A 104 12.54 -18.13 -12.89
CA LEU A 104 13.22 -19.30 -12.33
C LEU A 104 12.98 -20.54 -13.20
N GLY A 105 14.03 -21.03 -13.83
CA GLY A 105 13.92 -22.17 -14.75
C GLY A 105 12.99 -21.88 -15.92
N LYS A 106 12.33 -22.93 -16.44
CA LYS A 106 11.49 -22.82 -17.64
C LYS A 106 10.03 -22.47 -17.37
N ASN A 107 9.55 -22.70 -16.14
CA ASN A 107 8.11 -22.70 -15.85
C ASN A 107 7.74 -21.88 -14.61
N TRP A 108 8.70 -21.20 -13.96
CA TRP A 108 8.43 -20.42 -12.75
C TRP A 108 8.83 -18.96 -12.94
N GLN A 109 8.05 -18.06 -12.35
CA GLN A 109 8.38 -16.65 -12.23
C GLN A 109 8.01 -16.16 -10.82
N LEU A 110 8.95 -15.49 -10.17
CA LEU A 110 8.79 -14.93 -8.84
C LEU A 110 8.74 -13.41 -8.95
N ALA A 111 7.87 -12.79 -8.17
CA ALA A 111 7.76 -11.36 -8.04
C ALA A 111 7.64 -10.96 -6.56
N PRO A 112 8.77 -10.85 -5.84
CA PRO A 112 8.77 -10.28 -4.50
C PRO A 112 8.61 -8.75 -4.58
N SER A 113 7.99 -8.20 -3.54
CA SER A 113 7.90 -6.76 -3.32
C SER A 113 7.89 -6.45 -1.82
N VAL A 114 8.40 -5.27 -1.50
CA VAL A 114 8.36 -4.69 -0.16
C VAL A 114 7.93 -3.25 -0.27
N ILE A 115 7.05 -2.83 0.64
CA ILE A 115 6.70 -1.43 0.82
C ILE A 115 6.73 -1.17 2.31
N ALA A 116 7.43 -0.12 2.73
CA ALA A 116 7.45 0.31 4.12
C ALA A 116 7.28 1.81 4.20
N GLN A 117 6.62 2.28 5.25
CA GLN A 117 6.41 3.69 5.48
C GLN A 117 6.52 4.00 6.96
N HIS A 118 7.19 5.11 7.22
CA HIS A 118 7.15 5.84 8.48
C HIS A 118 6.48 7.19 8.22
N SER A 119 5.54 7.58 9.08
CA SER A 119 4.93 8.90 9.03
C SER A 119 4.73 9.41 10.45
N GLU A 120 5.07 10.68 10.67
CA GLU A 120 4.93 11.39 11.94
C GLU A 120 4.17 12.70 11.74
N ASP A 121 3.47 13.13 12.78
CA ASP A 121 2.68 14.37 12.82
C ASP A 121 1.69 14.46 11.63
N ARG A 122 1.23 13.32 11.13
CA ARG A 122 0.56 13.20 9.84
C ARG A 122 -0.79 13.88 9.85
N TYR A 123 -1.61 13.60 10.86
CA TYR A 123 -2.97 14.14 11.01
C TYR A 123 -3.19 14.80 12.38
N ARG A 124 -2.39 14.48 13.38
CA ARG A 124 -2.33 15.11 14.70
C ARG A 124 -0.87 15.22 15.11
N ASP A 125 -0.53 16.30 15.80
CA ASP A 125 0.78 16.45 16.43
C ASP A 125 1.03 15.25 17.34
N GLY A 126 2.18 14.59 17.22
CA GLY A 126 2.57 13.40 17.97
C GLY A 126 1.95 12.08 17.49
N ASP A 127 1.14 12.08 16.42
CA ASP A 127 0.72 10.83 15.79
C ASP A 127 1.88 10.17 15.04
N ARG A 128 1.77 8.85 14.87
CA ARG A 128 2.78 8.03 14.22
C ARG A 128 2.14 6.84 13.53
N TYR A 129 2.52 6.60 12.28
CA TYR A 129 2.04 5.46 11.50
C TYR A 129 3.23 4.75 10.87
N ASP A 130 3.57 3.60 11.43
CA ASP A 130 4.61 2.72 10.91
C ASP A 130 4.00 1.44 10.38
N TRP A 131 4.42 1.05 9.18
CA TRP A 131 4.06 -0.24 8.65
C TRP A 131 5.08 -0.70 7.61
N ALA A 132 5.18 -2.02 7.47
CA ALA A 132 5.97 -2.66 6.46
C ALA A 132 5.24 -3.88 5.92
N THR A 133 5.10 -3.95 4.60
CA THR A 133 4.43 -5.02 3.87
C THR A 133 5.46 -5.74 3.02
N PHE A 134 5.53 -7.04 3.15
CA PHE A 134 6.20 -7.93 2.22
C PHE A 134 5.14 -8.72 1.44
N ASN A 135 5.30 -8.79 0.12
CA ASN A 135 4.47 -9.63 -0.72
C ASN A 135 5.35 -10.45 -1.66
N LEU A 136 5.02 -11.72 -1.81
CA LEU A 136 5.62 -12.61 -2.79
C LEU A 136 4.51 -13.17 -3.67
N ARG A 137 4.59 -12.90 -4.96
CA ARG A 137 3.78 -13.58 -5.96
C ARG A 137 4.63 -14.58 -6.75
N VAL A 138 4.09 -15.76 -7.00
CA VAL A 138 4.73 -16.83 -7.75
C VAL A 138 3.78 -17.32 -8.84
N SER A 139 4.27 -17.45 -10.07
CA SER A 139 3.54 -18.06 -11.19
C SER A 139 4.23 -19.35 -11.61
N GLN A 140 3.44 -20.41 -11.76
CA GLN A 140 3.86 -21.70 -12.29
C GLN A 140 3.11 -22.01 -13.59
N GLY A 141 3.80 -21.95 -14.73
CA GLY A 141 3.23 -22.34 -16.02
C GLY A 141 3.04 -23.85 -16.10
N ILE A 142 1.79 -24.28 -16.33
CA ILE A 142 1.41 -25.69 -16.48
C ILE A 142 1.19 -26.04 -17.96
N THR A 143 0.41 -25.22 -18.67
CA THR A 143 0.19 -25.32 -20.11
C THR A 143 0.34 -23.96 -20.76
N ARG A 144 0.19 -23.87 -22.08
CA ARG A 144 0.20 -22.60 -22.82
C ARG A 144 -0.82 -21.58 -22.30
N ASN A 145 -1.93 -22.05 -21.71
CA ASN A 145 -3.05 -21.18 -21.33
C ASN A 145 -3.44 -21.32 -19.85
N PHE A 146 -2.69 -22.09 -19.06
CA PHE A 146 -3.01 -22.38 -17.67
C PHE A 146 -1.77 -22.28 -16.79
N ALA A 147 -1.91 -21.56 -15.68
CA ALA A 147 -0.89 -21.39 -14.66
C ALA A 147 -1.49 -21.52 -13.26
N LEU A 148 -0.66 -21.93 -12.30
CA LEU A 148 -0.98 -21.83 -10.88
C LEU A 148 -0.27 -20.61 -10.31
N LEU A 149 -1.06 -19.68 -9.76
CA LEU A 149 -0.55 -18.51 -9.07
C LEU A 149 -0.64 -18.72 -7.56
N TYR A 150 0.41 -18.28 -6.88
CA TYR A 150 0.51 -18.31 -5.43
C TYR A 150 0.86 -16.90 -4.96
N GLU A 151 0.23 -16.44 -3.89
CA GLU A 151 0.56 -15.16 -3.28
C GLU A 151 0.66 -15.32 -1.76
N ALA A 152 1.74 -14.80 -1.19
CA ALA A 152 1.93 -14.71 0.24
C ALA A 152 2.20 -13.25 0.61
N SER A 153 1.46 -12.73 1.57
CA SER A 153 1.67 -11.40 2.13
C SER A 153 1.84 -11.49 3.63
N TRP A 154 2.74 -10.66 4.13
CA TRP A 154 2.88 -10.33 5.54
C TRP A 154 2.95 -8.81 5.66
N GLN A 155 2.28 -8.25 6.66
CA GLN A 155 2.33 -6.84 6.97
C GLN A 155 2.42 -6.65 8.48
N TYR A 156 3.43 -5.94 8.92
CA TYR A 156 3.49 -5.39 10.28
C TYR A 156 2.95 -3.96 10.27
N MET A 157 2.24 -3.59 11.34
CA MET A 157 1.80 -2.23 11.58
C MET A 157 1.91 -1.84 13.06
N ASP A 158 2.26 -0.59 13.30
CA ASP A 158 2.24 0.10 14.59
C ASP A 158 1.68 1.49 14.35
N LEU A 159 0.41 1.64 14.72
CA LEU A 159 -0.40 2.81 14.41
C LEU A 159 -0.76 3.50 15.72
N ASN A 160 -0.23 4.70 15.92
CA ASN A 160 -0.59 5.59 17.00
C ASN A 160 -1.29 6.84 16.43
N PRO A 161 -2.63 6.88 16.42
CA PRO A 161 -3.39 8.00 15.86
C PRO A 161 -3.40 9.25 16.74
N ASN A 162 -2.83 9.19 17.95
CA ASN A 162 -2.73 10.27 18.92
C ASN A 162 -3.99 11.17 19.03
N GLY A 163 -5.13 10.56 19.36
CA GLY A 163 -6.39 11.29 19.56
C GLY A 163 -7.10 11.73 18.27
N ARG A 164 -6.67 11.26 17.10
CA ARG A 164 -7.42 11.45 15.84
C ARG A 164 -8.83 10.89 15.99
N THR A 165 -9.79 11.66 15.50
CA THR A 165 -11.23 11.35 15.61
C THR A 165 -11.87 11.06 14.26
N TYR A 166 -12.99 10.34 14.29
CA TYR A 166 -13.85 10.07 13.13
C TYR A 166 -15.33 10.09 13.52
N ARG A 167 -16.22 10.25 12.54
CA ARG A 167 -17.67 10.20 12.73
C ARG A 167 -18.24 8.84 12.36
N TYR A 168 -19.07 8.29 13.24
CA TYR A 168 -19.79 7.05 12.98
C TYR A 168 -21.10 7.01 13.79
N ASP A 169 -22.18 6.56 13.16
CA ASP A 169 -23.53 6.48 13.74
C ASP A 169 -23.91 7.70 14.59
N SER A 170 -23.83 8.90 13.98
CA SER A 170 -24.11 10.22 14.58
C SER A 170 -23.16 10.68 15.71
N GLY A 171 -22.23 9.86 16.15
CA GLY A 171 -21.23 10.18 17.18
C GLY A 171 -19.86 10.56 16.62
N VAL A 172 -19.03 11.16 17.49
CA VAL A 172 -17.59 11.35 17.27
C VAL A 172 -16.84 10.34 18.12
N HIS A 173 -15.99 9.56 17.48
CA HIS A 173 -15.19 8.49 18.08
C HIS A 173 -13.70 8.76 17.86
N GLN A 174 -12.84 8.08 18.61
CA GLN A 174 -11.39 8.17 18.48
C GLN A 174 -10.83 6.87 17.91
N TYR A 175 -9.90 7.01 16.96
CA TYR A 175 -9.06 5.88 16.55
C TYR A 175 -8.24 5.40 17.75
N GLN A 176 -8.05 4.08 17.86
CA GLN A 176 -7.26 3.47 18.92
C GLN A 176 -5.84 3.18 18.44
N ALA A 177 -4.86 3.30 19.33
CA ALA A 177 -3.51 2.82 19.02
C ALA A 177 -3.51 1.29 18.97
N VAL A 178 -2.91 0.73 17.92
CA VAL A 178 -2.82 -0.72 17.70
C VAL A 178 -1.46 -1.10 17.15
N SER A 179 -1.02 -2.32 17.45
CA SER A 179 0.14 -2.91 16.80
C SER A 179 -0.09 -4.40 16.56
N GLY A 180 0.37 -4.88 15.41
CA GLY A 180 0.27 -6.30 15.09
C GLY A 180 0.58 -6.63 13.64
N ASP A 181 0.50 -7.92 13.38
CA ASP A 181 0.77 -8.53 12.10
C ASP A 181 -0.54 -8.90 11.35
N PHE A 182 -0.47 -8.82 10.02
CA PHE A 182 -1.48 -9.33 9.09
C PHE A 182 -0.82 -10.30 8.11
N TYR A 183 -1.51 -11.39 7.82
CA TYR A 183 -1.05 -12.46 6.93
C TYR A 183 -2.13 -12.77 5.89
N LYS A 184 -1.68 -13.01 4.65
CA LYS A 184 -2.55 -13.49 3.57
C LYS A 184 -1.85 -14.56 2.75
N LEU A 185 -2.53 -15.65 2.49
CA LEU A 185 -2.10 -16.72 1.58
C LEU A 185 -3.19 -16.94 0.53
N THR A 186 -2.82 -16.89 -0.74
CA THR A 186 -3.75 -17.12 -1.86
C THR A 186 -3.19 -18.18 -2.79
N PHE A 187 -4.06 -19.11 -3.20
CA PHE A 187 -3.83 -20.03 -4.30
C PHE A 187 -4.85 -19.77 -5.40
N ALA A 188 -4.37 -19.58 -6.64
CA ALA A 188 -5.19 -19.13 -7.74
C ALA A 188 -4.90 -19.86 -9.07
N PRO A 189 -5.65 -20.93 -9.40
CA PRO A 189 -5.69 -21.47 -10.75
C PRO A 189 -6.14 -20.40 -11.76
N THR A 190 -5.29 -20.12 -12.75
CA THR A 190 -5.44 -18.95 -13.62
C THR A 190 -5.32 -19.35 -15.08
N PHE A 191 -6.26 -18.89 -15.90
CA PHE A 191 -6.24 -19.03 -17.35
C PHE A 191 -5.82 -17.72 -18.01
N LYS A 192 -4.90 -17.80 -18.96
CA LYS A 192 -4.38 -16.66 -19.73
C LYS A 192 -4.39 -16.96 -21.21
N VAL A 193 -4.63 -15.94 -22.02
CA VAL A 193 -4.55 -16.05 -23.49
C VAL A 193 -3.13 -15.73 -23.98
N GLY A 194 -2.41 -14.84 -23.28
CA GLY A 194 -1.02 -14.47 -23.55
C GLY A 194 0.01 -15.41 -22.92
N ASP A 195 1.25 -14.93 -22.77
CA ASP A 195 2.30 -15.66 -22.08
C ASP A 195 1.91 -15.92 -20.62
N VAL A 196 1.70 -17.19 -20.27
CA VAL A 196 1.32 -17.62 -18.92
C VAL A 196 2.39 -17.33 -17.87
N LEU A 197 3.66 -17.26 -18.28
CA LEU A 197 4.78 -17.00 -17.39
C LEU A 197 4.98 -15.51 -17.13
N ASP A 198 4.53 -14.64 -18.03
CA ASP A 198 4.54 -13.21 -17.79
C ASP A 198 3.45 -12.85 -16.77
N ILE A 199 3.89 -12.46 -15.57
CA ILE A 199 3.02 -12.05 -14.48
C ILE A 199 2.27 -10.74 -14.80
N LYS A 200 2.79 -9.95 -15.74
CA LYS A 200 2.17 -8.72 -16.27
C LYS A 200 1.29 -8.98 -17.50
N ALA A 201 1.20 -10.21 -18.01
CA ALA A 201 0.32 -10.49 -19.13
C ALA A 201 -1.15 -10.52 -18.71
N ARG A 202 -2.00 -9.87 -19.50
CA ARG A 202 -3.47 -9.89 -19.44
C ARG A 202 -4.03 -10.01 -20.87
N PRO A 203 -5.30 -10.45 -21.05
CA PRO A 203 -6.31 -10.77 -20.05
C PRO A 203 -6.05 -12.08 -19.29
N GLU A 204 -6.58 -12.16 -18.08
CA GLU A 204 -6.61 -13.39 -17.28
C GLU A 204 -7.95 -13.58 -16.57
N ILE A 205 -8.35 -14.84 -16.38
CA ILE A 205 -9.42 -15.22 -15.46
C ILE A 205 -8.85 -16.17 -14.42
N ARG A 206 -9.15 -15.93 -13.15
CA ARG A 206 -8.65 -16.72 -12.02
C ARG A 206 -9.77 -17.18 -11.12
N PHE A 207 -9.66 -18.42 -10.69
CA PHE A 207 -10.35 -18.94 -9.52
C PHE A 207 -9.40 -18.84 -8.35
N PHE A 208 -9.88 -18.56 -7.14
CA PHE A 208 -8.98 -18.44 -6.00
C PHE A 208 -9.59 -18.96 -4.71
N VAL A 209 -8.69 -19.39 -3.83
CA VAL A 209 -8.92 -19.54 -2.40
C VAL A 209 -7.89 -18.68 -1.68
N THR A 210 -8.35 -17.91 -0.69
CA THR A 210 -7.52 -17.05 0.15
C THR A 210 -7.79 -17.35 1.60
N TRP A 211 -6.72 -17.50 2.38
CA TRP A 211 -6.75 -17.48 3.84
C TRP A 211 -6.11 -16.17 4.33
N MET A 212 -6.74 -15.56 5.33
CA MET A 212 -6.21 -14.36 6.00
C MET A 212 -6.28 -14.55 7.51
N ASN A 213 -5.28 -14.03 8.21
CA ASN A 213 -5.30 -13.92 9.66
C ASN A 213 -4.51 -12.71 10.11
N TRP A 214 -4.79 -12.24 11.32
CA TRP A 214 -4.14 -11.06 11.88
C TRP A 214 -4.23 -11.06 13.39
N ASP A 215 -3.43 -10.20 14.01
CA ASP A 215 -3.48 -10.01 15.45
C ASP A 215 -4.77 -9.31 15.87
N LYS A 216 -5.42 -9.86 16.90
CA LYS A 216 -6.71 -9.37 17.43
C LYS A 216 -6.67 -7.90 17.86
N ASP A 217 -5.50 -7.36 18.16
CA ASP A 217 -5.38 -5.94 18.51
C ASP A 217 -5.83 -5.02 17.38
N LEU A 218 -5.62 -5.42 16.12
CA LEU A 218 -5.98 -4.65 14.94
C LEU A 218 -7.51 -4.50 14.78
N ASP A 219 -8.32 -5.39 15.34
CA ASP A 219 -9.80 -5.29 15.34
C ASP A 219 -10.31 -4.03 16.09
N ARG A 220 -9.44 -3.35 16.86
CA ARG A 220 -9.84 -2.24 17.72
C ARG A 220 -9.52 -0.87 17.13
N TYR A 221 -8.81 -0.80 16.00
CA TYR A 221 -8.32 0.48 15.45
C TYR A 221 -9.46 1.48 15.23
N ALA A 222 -10.57 1.04 14.64
CA ALA A 222 -11.81 1.80 14.58
C ALA A 222 -13.04 0.88 14.59
N ILE A 223 -14.14 1.35 15.17
CA ILE A 223 -15.42 0.60 15.28
C ILE A 223 -16.07 0.38 13.91
N ASN A 224 -15.79 1.26 12.95
CA ASN A 224 -16.29 1.21 11.58
C ASN A 224 -15.27 0.64 10.58
N ASP A 225 -14.23 -0.03 11.09
CA ASP A 225 -13.23 -0.70 10.26
C ASP A 225 -13.75 -2.07 9.78
N ASP A 226 -13.11 -2.62 8.74
CA ASP A 226 -13.40 -3.97 8.26
C ASP A 226 -12.91 -5.01 9.29
N PHE A 227 -11.69 -4.85 9.82
CA PHE A 227 -11.18 -5.72 10.88
C PHE A 227 -12.00 -5.54 12.16
N GLY A 228 -12.48 -6.65 12.71
CA GLY A 228 -13.36 -6.64 13.88
C GLY A 228 -14.85 -6.51 13.53
N SER A 229 -15.19 -6.31 12.25
CA SER A 229 -16.58 -6.24 11.80
C SER A 229 -17.30 -7.59 11.90
N LYS A 230 -18.63 -7.56 11.82
CA LYS A 230 -19.46 -8.75 12.03
C LYS A 230 -19.14 -9.86 11.02
N GLY A 231 -18.56 -10.95 11.52
CA GLY A 231 -18.20 -12.11 10.71
C GLY A 231 -16.82 -11.98 10.03
N PHE A 232 -16.04 -10.94 10.37
CA PHE A 232 -14.68 -10.73 9.87
C PHE A 232 -13.76 -10.25 11.00
N THR A 233 -13.47 -11.15 11.92
CA THR A 233 -12.64 -10.90 13.11
C THR A 233 -11.36 -11.74 13.06
N ALA A 234 -10.35 -11.37 13.84
CA ALA A 234 -9.12 -12.17 13.97
C ALA A 234 -9.41 -13.64 14.34
N GLY A 235 -8.56 -14.57 13.88
CA GLY A 235 -8.71 -16.02 14.13
C GLY A 235 -8.75 -16.89 12.87
N GLY A 236 -8.55 -16.32 11.69
CA GLY A 236 -8.48 -17.04 10.42
C GLY A 236 -9.78 -16.97 9.62
N ASN A 237 -9.73 -16.31 8.47
CA ASN A 237 -10.86 -16.13 7.56
C ASN A 237 -10.53 -16.69 6.18
N TRP A 238 -11.53 -17.34 5.55
CA TRP A 238 -11.41 -17.94 4.23
C TRP A 238 -12.32 -17.26 3.22
N ASN A 239 -11.76 -16.96 2.05
CA ASN A 239 -12.48 -16.37 0.92
C ASN A 239 -12.25 -17.19 -0.35
N PHE A 240 -13.29 -17.32 -1.16
CA PHE A 240 -13.27 -18.04 -2.43
C PHE A 240 -13.92 -17.16 -3.50
N GLY A 241 -13.47 -17.29 -4.74
CA GLY A 241 -14.12 -16.55 -5.80
C GLY A 241 -13.54 -16.79 -7.18
N VAL A 242 -14.11 -16.06 -8.13
CA VAL A 242 -13.66 -15.95 -9.51
C VAL A 242 -13.49 -14.46 -9.83
N GLN A 243 -12.46 -14.12 -10.58
CA GLN A 243 -12.20 -12.76 -11.00
C GLN A 243 -11.57 -12.75 -12.39
N THR A 244 -11.89 -11.73 -13.18
CA THR A 244 -11.22 -11.40 -14.44
C THR A 244 -10.47 -10.07 -14.29
N GLU A 245 -9.27 -9.97 -14.86
CA GLU A 245 -8.51 -8.73 -14.95
C GLU A 245 -8.02 -8.53 -16.40
N ILE A 246 -8.14 -7.30 -16.91
CA ILE A 246 -7.81 -6.96 -18.30
C ILE A 246 -7.30 -5.52 -18.43
N TRP A 247 -6.30 -5.33 -19.29
CA TRP A 247 -5.86 -4.04 -19.86
C TRP A 247 -5.37 -4.29 -21.29
N PHE A 248 -5.39 -3.26 -22.13
CA PHE A 248 -5.04 -3.31 -23.55
C PHE A 248 -4.10 -2.17 -23.94
#